data_AF-A0A966QJI6-F1
#
_entry.id   AF-A0A966QJI6-F1
#
_cell.length_a   1.000
_cell.length_b   1.000
_cell.length_c   1.000
_cell.angle_alpha   90.00
_cell.angle_beta   90.00
_cell.angle_gamma   90.00
#
_symmetry.space_group_name_H-M   'P 1'
#
loop_
_entity.id
_entity.type
_entity.pdbx_description
1 polymer ?
#
loop_
_entity_poly.entity_id
_entity_poly.type
_entity_poly.pdbx_seq_one_letter_code
_entity_poly.pdbx_strand_id
1 'polypeptide(L)'
;AKSLGGFDAEMRVGEDVDFVWRLDRAGSTARYEPRAVVHHDPRPTLRALMRQRFFYGGSVGPLSIRHPSLLRPLKTSWHSVALWVFFFAGLAPISALLGIYTFVGLARRLRHLDHGVREALRLVVRGHWSALSSIVRALRREWIPLTLLCLLFGGYLGALALAVLFIPSIVDYFRGSKRLDPVTFVVLRILDDASYGMGAVTSCVRNRTIRPVVPDLRTWRANVH
;
A
#
# COMPACT_ATOMS: atom_id res chain seq x y z
N ALA A 1 21.75 19.33 -0.55
CA ALA A 1 21.48 19.01 -1.97
C ALA A 1 22.76 18.75 -2.77
N LYS A 2 23.63 19.76 -2.99
CA LYS A 2 24.92 19.57 -3.72
C LYS A 2 25.86 18.57 -3.04
N SER A 3 25.91 18.56 -1.71
CA SER A 3 26.71 17.61 -0.91
C SER A 3 26.26 16.14 -1.04
N LEU A 4 25.04 15.88 -1.53
CA LEU A 4 24.51 14.53 -1.74
C LEU A 4 24.54 14.10 -3.21
N GLY A 5 25.19 14.86 -4.09
CA GLY A 5 25.30 14.53 -5.51
C GLY A 5 24.05 14.78 -6.36
N GLY A 6 23.00 15.42 -5.81
CA GLY A 6 21.77 15.72 -6.56
C GLY A 6 20.99 14.48 -7.02
N PHE A 7 20.30 14.57 -8.16
CA PHE A 7 19.62 13.45 -8.81
C PHE A 7 20.63 12.51 -9.49
N ASP A 8 20.38 11.20 -9.38
CA ASP A 8 21.17 10.19 -10.09
C ASP A 8 20.79 10.19 -11.58
N ALA A 9 21.71 10.59 -12.45
CA ALA A 9 21.46 10.71 -13.90
C ALA A 9 21.22 9.36 -14.60
N GLU A 10 21.62 8.25 -13.98
CA GLU A 10 21.35 6.90 -14.48
C GLU A 10 19.89 6.48 -14.20
N MET A 11 19.20 7.16 -13.29
CA MET A 11 17.80 6.91 -13.00
C MET A 11 16.89 7.64 -13.99
N ARG A 12 16.11 6.85 -14.74
CA ARG A 12 15.09 7.37 -15.67
C ARG A 12 13.73 7.59 -15.01
N VAL A 13 13.53 7.05 -13.81
CA VAL A 13 12.28 7.12 -13.06
C VAL A 13 12.52 6.86 -11.57
N GLY A 14 11.86 7.65 -10.72
CA GLY A 14 11.99 7.55 -9.26
C GLY A 14 13.25 8.21 -8.71
N GLU A 15 13.97 8.98 -9.53
CA GLU A 15 15.13 9.78 -9.15
C GLU A 15 14.79 10.84 -8.09
N ASP A 16 13.56 11.37 -8.15
CA ASP A 16 12.98 12.30 -7.19
C ASP A 16 12.78 11.62 -5.83
N VAL A 17 12.16 10.44 -5.83
CA VAL A 17 11.93 9.63 -4.62
C VAL A 17 13.25 9.20 -3.98
N ASP A 18 14.20 8.71 -4.80
CA ASP A 18 15.54 8.36 -4.33
C ASP A 18 16.22 9.54 -3.64
N PHE A 19 16.17 10.73 -4.26
CA PHE A 19 16.82 11.91 -3.72
C PHE A 19 16.16 12.38 -2.42
N VAL A 20 14.83 12.37 -2.33
CA VAL A 20 14.10 12.70 -1.09
C VAL A 20 14.48 11.74 0.04
N TRP A 21 14.59 10.43 -0.23
CA TRP A 21 15.02 9.47 0.79
C TRP A 21 16.48 9.62 1.20
N ARG A 22 17.37 10.00 0.28
CA ARG A 22 18.76 10.35 0.63
C ARG A 22 18.84 11.62 1.48
N LEU A 23 18.00 12.61 1.20
CA LEU A 23 17.89 13.83 2.02
C LEU A 23 17.40 13.52 3.43
N ASP A 24 16.33 12.73 3.55
CA ASP A 24 15.78 12.29 4.84
C ASP A 24 16.83 11.53 5.67
N ARG A 25 17.54 10.57 5.07
CA ARG A 25 18.65 9.86 5.73
C ARG A 25 19.81 10.77 6.14
N ALA A 26 19.99 11.90 5.47
CA ALA A 26 21.00 12.91 5.81
C ALA A 26 20.50 13.93 6.86
N GLY A 27 19.33 13.69 7.48
CA GLY A 27 18.75 14.56 8.51
C GLY A 27 18.03 15.79 7.97
N SER A 28 17.78 15.86 6.65
CA SER A 28 16.96 16.93 6.08
C SER A 28 15.48 16.62 6.27
N THR A 29 14.66 17.65 6.44
CA THR A 29 13.20 17.50 6.57
C THR A 29 12.48 17.94 5.30
N ALA A 30 11.55 17.13 4.81
CA ALA A 30 10.63 17.51 3.74
C ALA A 30 9.37 18.18 4.33
N ARG A 31 9.00 19.36 3.81
CA ARG A 31 7.78 20.09 4.21
C ARG A 31 6.84 20.22 3.01
N TYR A 32 5.57 19.91 3.21
CA TYR A 32 4.53 20.20 2.23
C TYR A 32 4.25 21.71 2.18
N GLU A 33 4.32 22.31 0.99
CA GLU A 33 4.03 23.73 0.75
C GLU A 33 2.81 23.86 -0.18
N PRO A 34 1.60 24.11 0.35
CA PRO A 34 0.36 24.14 -0.44
C PRO A 34 0.31 25.30 -1.43
N ARG A 35 1.12 26.35 -1.26
CA ARG A 35 1.16 27.51 -2.17
C ARG A 35 2.04 27.28 -3.40
N ALA A 36 2.91 26.26 -3.37
CA ALA A 36 3.75 25.90 -4.50
C ALA A 36 2.92 25.06 -5.49
N VAL A 37 2.39 25.71 -6.52
CA VAL A 37 1.57 25.07 -7.56
C VAL A 37 2.41 24.83 -8.80
N VAL A 38 2.45 23.59 -9.29
CA VAL A 38 3.07 23.20 -10.56
C VAL A 38 1.99 22.61 -11.45
N HIS A 39 1.81 23.18 -12.64
CA HIS A 39 0.90 22.66 -13.65
C HIS A 39 1.63 21.64 -14.53
N HIS A 40 0.98 20.51 -14.78
CA HIS A 40 1.50 19.48 -15.67
C HIS A 40 0.48 19.15 -16.76
N ASP A 41 0.95 18.88 -17.97
CA ASP A 41 0.06 18.41 -19.03
C ASP A 41 -0.25 16.92 -18.82
N PRO A 42 -1.53 16.54 -18.69
CA PRO A 42 -1.91 15.14 -18.63
C PRO A 42 -1.60 14.45 -19.96
N ARG A 43 -1.50 13.12 -19.93
CA ARG A 43 -1.35 12.35 -21.17
C ARG A 43 -2.67 12.40 -21.96
N PRO A 44 -2.61 12.66 -23.29
CA PRO A 44 -3.81 12.92 -24.08
C PRO A 44 -4.64 11.67 -24.39
N THR A 45 -4.09 10.47 -24.15
CA THR A 45 -4.78 9.21 -24.43
C THR A 45 -4.66 8.23 -23.27
N LEU A 46 -5.66 7.36 -23.12
CA LEU A 46 -5.65 6.30 -22.11
C LEU A 46 -4.40 5.42 -22.22
N ARG A 47 -4.01 5.02 -23.44
CA ARG A 47 -2.80 4.23 -23.67
C ARG A 47 -1.54 4.95 -23.19
N ALA A 48 -1.41 6.26 -23.46
CA ALA A 48 -0.27 7.04 -23.01
C ALA A 48 -0.23 7.19 -21.49
N LEU A 49 -1.40 7.37 -20.85
CA LEU A 49 -1.53 7.41 -19.40
C LEU A 49 -1.12 6.07 -18.76
N MET A 50 -1.64 4.95 -19.26
CA MET A 50 -1.31 3.62 -18.73
C MET A 50 0.17 3.28 -18.90
N ARG A 51 0.76 3.62 -20.05
CA ARG A 51 2.21 3.46 -20.27
C ARG A 51 3.03 4.27 -19.28
N GLN A 52 2.60 5.50 -18.95
CA GLN A 52 3.27 6.32 -17.94
C GLN A 52 3.17 5.69 -16.54
N ARG A 53 2.01 5.15 -16.16
CA ARG A 53 1.84 4.46 -14.87
C ARG A 53 2.67 3.19 -14.77
N PHE A 54 2.72 2.40 -15.84
CA PHE A 54 3.63 1.26 -15.93
C PHE A 54 5.10 1.69 -15.78
N PHE A 55 5.50 2.76 -16.47
CA PHE A 55 6.84 3.32 -16.35
C PHE A 55 7.17 3.76 -14.92
N TYR A 56 6.23 4.41 -14.22
CA TYR A 56 6.38 4.75 -12.79
C TYR A 56 6.51 3.53 -11.88
N GLY A 57 5.73 2.48 -12.11
CA GLY A 57 5.94 1.18 -11.45
C GLY A 57 7.35 0.63 -11.67
N GLY A 58 7.93 0.93 -12.85
CA GLY A 58 9.32 0.66 -13.21
C GLY A 58 10.38 1.10 -12.20
N SER A 59 10.10 2.12 -11.37
CA SER A 59 11.03 2.60 -10.33
C SER A 59 11.22 1.64 -9.16
N VAL A 60 10.26 0.75 -8.91
CA VAL A 60 10.21 -0.07 -7.69
C VAL A 60 11.42 -0.99 -7.54
N GLY A 61 11.86 -1.65 -8.61
CA GLY A 61 13.04 -2.51 -8.60
C GLY A 61 14.32 -1.76 -8.20
N PRO A 62 14.76 -0.75 -8.97
CA PRO A 62 15.96 0.04 -8.67
C PRO A 62 15.93 0.71 -7.29
N LEU A 63 14.77 1.26 -6.90
CA LEU A 63 14.60 1.87 -5.59
C LEU A 63 14.71 0.84 -4.46
N SER A 64 14.24 -0.39 -4.65
CA SER A 64 14.33 -1.44 -3.62
C SER A 64 15.75 -1.99 -3.41
N ILE A 65 16.62 -1.82 -4.40
CA ILE A 65 18.05 -2.15 -4.28
C ILE A 65 18.74 -1.05 -3.48
N ARG A 66 18.49 0.22 -3.84
CA ARG A 66 19.06 1.40 -3.18
C ARG A 66 18.55 1.58 -1.74
N HIS A 67 17.27 1.27 -1.50
CA HIS A 67 16.56 1.48 -0.23
C HIS A 67 15.77 0.23 0.22
N PRO A 68 16.45 -0.82 0.72
CA PRO A 68 15.87 -2.15 0.92
C PRO A 68 14.64 -2.27 1.83
N SER A 69 14.41 -1.32 2.74
CA SER A 69 13.33 -1.36 3.74
C SER A 69 12.15 -0.43 3.44
N LEU A 70 12.25 0.44 2.43
CA LEU A 70 11.28 1.51 2.21
C LEU A 70 10.11 1.10 1.32
N LEU A 71 10.27 0.06 0.49
CA LEU A 71 9.27 -0.38 -0.50
C LEU A 71 8.52 -1.68 -0.14
N ARG A 72 8.32 -1.96 1.15
CA ARG A 72 7.53 -3.13 1.56
C ARG A 72 6.05 -2.89 1.22
N PRO A 73 5.36 -3.84 0.54
CA PRO A 73 3.99 -3.66 0.09
C PRO A 73 3.00 -3.58 1.27
N LEU A 74 3.33 -4.34 2.33
CA LEU A 74 2.56 -4.45 3.56
C LEU A 74 3.52 -4.38 4.76
N LYS A 75 3.28 -3.43 5.67
CA LYS A 75 3.93 -3.31 6.98
C LYS A 75 2.84 -3.35 8.06
N THR A 76 2.63 -4.52 8.66
CA THR A 76 1.62 -4.69 9.72
C THR A 76 1.98 -5.85 10.65
N SER A 77 1.26 -6.03 11.76
CA SER A 77 1.50 -7.15 12.66
C SER A 77 0.99 -8.47 12.05
N TRP A 78 1.70 -9.57 12.29
CA TRP A 78 1.25 -10.89 11.85
C TRP A 78 -0.12 -11.29 12.42
N HIS A 79 -0.45 -10.88 13.66
CA HIS A 79 -1.77 -11.15 14.27
C HIS A 79 -2.90 -10.52 13.45
N SER A 80 -2.70 -9.30 12.93
CA SER A 80 -3.70 -8.64 12.09
C SER A 80 -3.85 -9.34 10.74
N VAL A 81 -2.76 -9.84 10.14
CA VAL A 81 -2.85 -10.64 8.92
C VAL A 81 -3.61 -11.94 9.18
N ALA A 82 -3.22 -12.68 10.21
CA ALA A 82 -3.87 -13.93 10.58
C ALA A 82 -5.36 -13.75 10.87
N LEU A 83 -5.75 -12.65 11.54
CA LEU A 83 -7.14 -12.32 11.82
C LEU A 83 -7.97 -12.24 10.53
N TRP A 84 -7.47 -11.50 9.53
CA TRP A 84 -8.16 -11.35 8.25
C TRP A 84 -8.12 -12.61 7.40
N VAL A 85 -7.02 -13.36 7.43
CA VAL A 85 -6.94 -14.68 6.78
C VAL A 85 -8.01 -15.61 7.34
N PHE A 86 -8.12 -15.75 8.66
CA PHE A 86 -9.16 -16.59 9.27
C PHE A 86 -10.57 -16.09 8.97
N PHE A 87 -10.78 -14.77 8.96
CA PHE A 87 -12.09 -14.19 8.62
C PHE A 87 -12.52 -14.57 7.20
N PHE A 88 -11.66 -14.35 6.20
CA PHE A 88 -11.96 -14.68 4.81
C PHE A 88 -11.85 -16.18 4.50
N ALA A 89 -11.20 -16.99 5.34
CA ALA A 89 -11.22 -18.44 5.21
C ALA A 89 -12.49 -19.11 5.76
N GLY A 90 -13.47 -18.34 6.27
CA GLY A 90 -14.68 -18.87 6.90
C GLY A 90 -14.47 -19.37 8.34
N LEU A 91 -13.31 -19.10 8.94
CA LEU A 91 -12.92 -19.49 10.30
C LEU A 91 -13.21 -18.34 11.28
N ALA A 92 -14.45 -17.82 11.25
CA ALA A 92 -14.87 -16.67 12.04
C ALA A 92 -14.61 -16.79 13.56
N PRO A 93 -14.81 -17.97 14.21
CA PRO A 93 -14.48 -18.12 15.62
C PRO A 93 -13.00 -17.89 15.94
N ILE A 94 -12.09 -18.38 15.08
CA ILE A 94 -10.64 -18.21 15.26
C ILE A 94 -10.26 -16.73 15.07
N SER A 95 -10.83 -16.07 14.06
CA SER A 95 -10.65 -14.64 13.84
C SER A 95 -11.11 -13.81 15.06
N ALA A 96 -12.28 -14.13 15.63
CA ALA A 96 -12.81 -13.46 16.80
C ALA A 96 -11.94 -13.68 18.05
N LEU A 97 -11.46 -14.91 18.28
CA LEU A 97 -10.54 -15.20 19.38
C LEU A 97 -9.23 -14.42 19.25
N LEU A 98 -8.70 -14.27 18.04
CA LEU A 98 -7.49 -13.48 17.81
C LEU A 98 -7.75 -11.98 18.03
N GLY A 99 -8.93 -11.48 17.63
CA GLY A 99 -9.39 -10.14 17.96
C GLY A 99 -9.45 -9.89 19.48
N ILE A 100 -10.09 -10.81 20.21
CA ILE A 100 -10.18 -10.77 21.68
C ILE A 100 -8.78 -10.83 22.31
N TYR A 101 -7.90 -11.72 21.84
CA TYR A 101 -6.53 -11.83 22.32
C TYR A 101 -5.77 -10.50 22.19
N THR A 102 -5.80 -9.89 21.01
CA THR A 102 -5.13 -8.59 20.78
C THR A 102 -5.73 -7.47 21.63
N PHE A 103 -7.06 -7.45 21.79
CA PHE A 103 -7.76 -6.50 22.65
C PHE A 103 -7.39 -6.64 24.12
N VAL A 104 -7.52 -7.85 24.69
CA VAL A 104 -7.19 -8.12 26.10
C VAL A 104 -5.73 -7.82 26.39
N GLY A 105 -4.83 -8.18 25.47
CA GLY A 105 -3.40 -7.88 25.59
C GLY A 105 -3.12 -6.38 25.68
N LEU A 106 -3.79 -5.55 24.86
CA LEU A 106 -3.64 -4.10 24.89
C LEU A 106 -4.34 -3.46 26.09
N ALA A 107 -5.57 -3.90 26.41
CA ALA A 107 -6.33 -3.40 27.56
C ALA A 107 -5.57 -3.60 28.88
N ARG A 108 -4.91 -4.76 29.05
CA ARG A 108 -4.06 -5.01 30.22
C ARG A 108 -2.87 -4.05 30.32
N ARG A 109 -2.30 -3.62 29.19
CA ARG A 109 -1.20 -2.64 29.16
C ARG A 109 -1.69 -1.23 29.49
N LEU A 110 -2.88 -0.88 29.01
CA LEU A 110 -3.48 0.45 29.21
C LEU A 110 -4.29 0.58 30.49
N ARG A 111 -4.35 -0.45 31.35
CA ARG A 111 -5.16 -0.48 32.58
C ARG A 111 -4.89 0.66 33.57
N HIS A 112 -3.74 1.33 33.45
CA HIS A 112 -3.33 2.45 34.30
C HIS A 112 -3.88 3.80 33.82
N LEU A 113 -4.57 3.84 32.68
CA LEU A 113 -5.22 5.02 32.14
C LEU A 113 -6.72 5.00 32.49
N ASP A 114 -7.29 6.15 32.84
CA ASP A 114 -8.72 6.29 33.21
C ASP A 114 -9.69 5.80 32.13
N HIS A 115 -9.25 5.76 30.86
CA HIS A 115 -10.02 5.27 29.71
C HIS A 115 -9.33 4.12 28.97
N GLY A 116 -8.45 3.37 29.65
CA GLY A 116 -7.57 2.37 29.03
C GLY A 116 -8.30 1.29 28.22
N VAL A 117 -9.46 0.83 28.66
CA VAL A 117 -10.26 -0.19 27.95
C VAL A 117 -10.86 0.37 26.65
N ARG A 118 -11.42 1.58 26.71
CA ARG A 118 -12.01 2.26 25.54
C ARG A 118 -10.93 2.59 24.50
N GLU A 119 -9.78 3.07 24.96
CA GLU A 119 -8.64 3.36 24.08
C GLU A 119 -8.05 2.08 23.49
N ALA A 120 -7.95 0.99 24.27
CA ALA A 120 -7.53 -0.30 23.74
C ALA A 120 -8.47 -0.79 22.62
N LEU A 121 -9.79 -0.69 22.81
CA LEU A 121 -10.76 -1.07 21.78
C LEU A 121 -10.59 -0.22 20.52
N ARG A 122 -10.52 1.11 20.67
CA ARG A 122 -10.32 2.04 19.55
C ARG A 122 -9.05 1.74 18.76
N LEU A 123 -7.93 1.54 19.46
CA LEU A 123 -6.63 1.25 18.84
C LEU A 123 -6.61 -0.11 18.15
N VAL A 124 -7.21 -1.15 18.74
CA VAL A 124 -7.28 -2.49 18.13
C VAL A 124 -8.14 -2.48 16.87
N VAL A 125 -9.33 -1.85 16.93
CA VAL A 125 -10.21 -1.71 15.76
C VAL A 125 -9.51 -0.92 14.67
N ARG A 126 -8.91 0.24 14.99
CA ARG A 126 -8.18 1.07 14.02
C ARG A 126 -6.97 0.34 13.45
N GLY A 127 -6.24 -0.41 14.27
CA GLY A 127 -5.08 -1.20 13.87
C GLY A 127 -5.45 -2.30 12.88
N HIS A 128 -6.47 -3.11 13.19
CA HIS A 128 -6.94 -4.16 12.29
C HIS A 128 -7.57 -3.61 11.01
N TRP A 129 -8.29 -2.48 11.09
CA TRP A 129 -8.80 -1.77 9.91
C TRP A 129 -7.69 -1.24 9.00
N SER A 130 -6.65 -0.64 9.60
CA SER A 130 -5.46 -0.19 8.88
C SER A 130 -4.71 -1.35 8.23
N ALA A 131 -4.64 -2.50 8.91
CA ALA A 131 -4.07 -3.73 8.35
C ALA A 131 -4.87 -4.24 7.15
N LEU A 132 -6.21 -4.32 7.25
CA LEU A 132 -7.06 -4.69 6.12
C LEU A 132 -6.85 -3.77 4.93
N SER A 133 -6.89 -2.46 5.19
CA SER A 133 -6.69 -1.43 4.16
C SER A 133 -5.33 -1.60 3.46
N SER A 134 -4.29 -1.95 4.22
CA SER A 134 -2.95 -2.20 3.68
C SER A 134 -2.87 -3.51 2.88
N ILE A 135 -3.56 -4.57 3.33
CA ILE A 135 -3.66 -5.85 2.59
C ILE A 135 -4.38 -5.63 1.25
N VAL A 136 -5.54 -4.95 1.27
CA VAL A 136 -6.31 -4.62 0.07
C VAL A 136 -5.50 -3.74 -0.89
N ARG A 137 -4.76 -2.75 -0.37
CA ARG A 137 -3.83 -1.94 -1.18
C ARG A 137 -2.72 -2.78 -1.80
N ALA A 138 -2.13 -3.70 -1.03
CA ALA A 138 -1.12 -4.62 -1.54
C ALA A 138 -1.67 -5.51 -2.66
N LEU A 139 -2.84 -6.13 -2.46
CA LEU A 139 -3.52 -6.96 -3.45
C LEU A 139 -3.83 -6.19 -4.74
N ARG A 140 -4.33 -4.95 -4.63
CA ARG A 140 -4.75 -4.19 -5.81
C ARG A 140 -3.58 -3.62 -6.62
N ARG A 141 -2.40 -3.45 -6.03
CA ARG A 141 -1.29 -2.71 -6.64
C ARG A 141 -0.04 -3.56 -6.72
N GLU A 142 0.62 -3.87 -5.61
CA GLU A 142 1.91 -4.60 -5.63
C GLU A 142 1.76 -6.11 -5.93
N TRP A 143 0.61 -6.70 -5.59
CA TRP A 143 0.28 -8.11 -5.81
C TRP A 143 -0.84 -8.30 -6.84
N ILE A 144 -1.05 -7.32 -7.72
CA ILE A 144 -2.14 -7.41 -8.70
C ILE A 144 -2.09 -8.66 -9.60
N PRO A 145 -0.92 -9.24 -10.00
CA PRO A 145 -0.94 -10.49 -10.75
C PRO A 145 -1.63 -11.64 -9.99
N LEU A 146 -1.49 -11.70 -8.67
CA LEU A 146 -2.18 -12.68 -7.83
C LEU A 146 -3.69 -12.42 -7.81
N THR A 147 -4.10 -11.16 -7.67
CA THR A 147 -5.52 -10.79 -7.73
C THR A 147 -6.16 -11.12 -9.09
N LEU A 148 -5.46 -10.86 -10.19
CA LEU A 148 -5.93 -11.25 -11.53
C LEU A 148 -6.01 -12.77 -11.69
N LEU A 149 -5.03 -13.50 -11.14
CA LEU A 149 -5.06 -14.96 -11.13
C LEU A 149 -6.27 -15.49 -10.34
N CYS A 150 -6.61 -14.89 -9.20
CA CYS A 150 -7.81 -15.24 -8.42
C CYS A 150 -9.12 -15.06 -9.21
N LEU A 151 -9.19 -14.11 -10.16
CA LEU A 151 -10.36 -13.96 -11.04
C LEU A 151 -10.57 -15.18 -11.93
N LEU A 152 -9.48 -15.82 -12.38
CA LEU A 152 -9.54 -17.00 -13.26
C LEU A 152 -10.11 -18.24 -12.56
N PHE A 153 -9.94 -18.34 -11.24
CA PHE A 153 -10.48 -19.45 -10.44
C PHE A 153 -11.98 -19.32 -10.12
N GLY A 154 -12.56 -18.13 -10.30
CA GLY A 154 -13.97 -17.88 -10.03
C GLY A 154 -14.38 -18.14 -8.58
N GLY A 155 -15.67 -18.39 -8.35
CA GLY A 155 -16.23 -18.70 -7.05
C GLY A 155 -15.91 -17.66 -5.97
N TYR A 156 -15.58 -18.13 -4.77
CA TYR A 156 -15.26 -17.27 -3.64
C TYR A 156 -14.00 -16.41 -3.87
N LEU A 157 -12.94 -16.99 -4.44
CA LEU A 157 -11.68 -16.27 -4.70
C LEU A 157 -11.87 -15.18 -5.78
N GLY A 158 -12.64 -15.47 -6.83
CA GLY A 158 -13.01 -14.49 -7.84
C GLY A 158 -13.85 -13.35 -7.25
N ALA A 159 -14.82 -13.65 -6.39
CA ALA A 159 -15.61 -12.63 -5.70
C ALA A 159 -14.75 -11.73 -4.80
N LEU A 160 -13.79 -12.29 -4.06
CA LEU A 160 -12.83 -11.51 -3.28
C LEU A 160 -11.94 -10.62 -4.16
N ALA A 161 -11.45 -11.14 -5.28
CA ALA A 161 -10.65 -10.36 -6.22
C ALA A 161 -11.46 -9.18 -6.81
N LEU A 162 -12.72 -9.41 -7.19
CA LEU A 162 -13.63 -8.34 -7.60
C LEU A 162 -13.84 -7.32 -6.48
N ALA A 163 -14.07 -7.77 -5.25
CA ALA A 163 -14.24 -6.87 -4.10
C ALA A 163 -13.01 -5.96 -3.89
N VAL A 164 -11.79 -6.52 -3.98
CA VAL A 164 -10.52 -5.78 -3.86
C VAL A 164 -10.36 -4.71 -4.95
N LEU A 165 -10.77 -5.03 -6.19
CA LEU A 165 -10.65 -4.12 -7.32
C LEU A 165 -11.72 -3.02 -7.29
N PHE A 166 -12.97 -3.38 -7.00
CA PHE A 166 -14.11 -2.46 -7.12
C PHE A 166 -14.40 -1.66 -5.85
N ILE A 167 -14.49 -2.30 -4.68
CA ILE A 167 -14.97 -1.62 -3.46
C ILE A 167 -14.14 -0.37 -3.13
N PRO A 168 -12.80 -0.44 -3.04
CA PRO A 168 -12.06 0.76 -2.66
C PRO A 168 -12.02 1.80 -3.79
N SER A 169 -12.21 1.40 -5.06
CA SER A 169 -12.31 2.34 -6.19
C SER A 169 -13.64 3.11 -6.14
N ILE A 170 -14.73 2.45 -5.75
CA ILE A 170 -16.03 3.08 -5.49
C ILE A 170 -15.93 4.01 -4.28
N VAL A 171 -15.28 3.57 -3.19
CA VAL A 171 -15.06 4.42 -2.01
C VAL A 171 -14.22 5.66 -2.34
N ASP A 172 -13.16 5.51 -3.14
CA ASP A 172 -12.34 6.63 -3.61
C ASP A 172 -13.16 7.64 -4.43
N TYR A 173 -14.10 7.16 -5.26
CA TYR A 173 -15.02 8.02 -6.01
C TYR A 173 -15.88 8.90 -5.09
N PHE A 174 -16.47 8.31 -4.05
CA PHE A 174 -17.34 9.04 -3.12
C PHE A 174 -16.59 10.01 -2.21
N ARG A 175 -15.29 9.78 -1.98
CA ARG A 175 -14.42 10.68 -1.20
C ARG A 175 -13.80 11.80 -2.05
N GLY A 176 -13.67 11.59 -3.35
CA GLY A 176 -12.99 12.48 -4.27
C GLY A 176 -13.88 13.55 -4.89
N SER A 177 -13.26 14.40 -5.72
CA SER A 177 -14.01 15.34 -6.56
C SER A 177 -14.77 14.58 -7.65
N LYS A 178 -16.08 14.81 -7.77
CA LYS A 178 -16.97 14.15 -8.75
C LYS A 178 -16.84 14.74 -10.17
N ARG A 179 -15.62 14.84 -10.68
CA ARG A 179 -15.33 15.42 -12.01
C ARG A 179 -15.59 14.45 -13.16
N LEU A 180 -15.58 13.15 -12.86
CA LEU A 180 -15.88 12.08 -13.81
C LEU A 180 -17.16 11.37 -13.36
N ASP A 181 -17.83 10.67 -14.30
CA ASP A 181 -18.89 9.75 -13.93
C ASP A 181 -18.33 8.54 -13.13
N PRO A 182 -19.16 7.87 -12.32
CA PRO A 182 -18.71 6.79 -11.45
C PRO A 182 -18.04 5.63 -12.20
N VAL A 183 -18.56 5.27 -13.36
CA VAL A 183 -18.08 4.11 -14.14
C VAL A 183 -16.71 4.41 -14.71
N THR A 184 -16.57 5.55 -15.39
CA THR A 184 -15.28 5.97 -15.94
C THR A 184 -14.23 6.12 -14.84
N PHE A 185 -14.59 6.70 -13.69
CA PHE A 185 -13.65 6.83 -12.57
C PHE A 185 -13.15 5.46 -12.08
N VAL A 186 -14.07 4.52 -11.80
CA VAL A 186 -13.71 3.20 -11.27
C VAL A 186 -12.86 2.42 -12.27
N VAL A 187 -13.23 2.42 -13.55
CA VAL A 187 -12.44 1.76 -14.61
C VAL A 187 -11.04 2.36 -14.68
N LEU A 188 -10.91 3.69 -14.75
CA LEU A 188 -9.61 4.34 -14.80
C LEU A 188 -8.76 4.07 -13.55
N ARG A 189 -9.38 4.03 -12.37
CA ARG A 189 -8.70 3.74 -11.10
C ARG A 189 -8.11 2.32 -11.09
N ILE A 190 -8.90 1.33 -11.54
CA ILE A 190 -8.45 -0.06 -11.64
C ILE A 190 -7.31 -0.18 -12.67
N LEU A 191 -7.45 0.44 -13.83
CA LEU A 191 -6.42 0.42 -14.87
C LEU A 191 -5.12 1.12 -14.42
N ASP A 192 -5.22 2.20 -13.65
CA ASP A 192 -4.09 2.92 -13.05
C ASP A 192 -3.31 2.03 -12.07
N ASP A 193 -4.02 1.42 -11.10
CA ASP A 193 -3.44 0.50 -10.13
C ASP A 193 -2.82 -0.73 -10.83
N ALA A 194 -3.49 -1.28 -11.85
CA ALA A 194 -2.99 -2.41 -12.63
C ALA A 194 -1.75 -2.08 -13.44
N SER A 195 -1.74 -0.94 -14.13
CA SER A 195 -0.60 -0.53 -14.94
C SER A 195 0.62 -0.28 -14.07
N TYR A 196 0.45 0.43 -12.95
CA TYR A 196 1.53 0.63 -11.98
C TYR A 196 2.02 -0.70 -11.40
N GLY A 197 1.10 -1.56 -10.95
CA GLY A 197 1.40 -2.83 -10.32
C GLY A 197 2.18 -3.79 -11.22
N MET A 198 1.73 -3.93 -12.47
CA MET A 198 2.43 -4.72 -13.48
C MET A 198 3.84 -4.16 -13.74
N GLY A 199 3.98 -2.84 -13.85
CA GLY A 199 5.28 -2.19 -13.99
C GLY A 199 6.21 -2.46 -12.81
N ALA A 200 5.69 -2.45 -11.59
CA ALA A 200 6.42 -2.76 -10.37
C ALA A 200 6.91 -4.22 -10.34
N VAL A 201 6.06 -5.18 -10.69
CA VAL A 201 6.43 -6.61 -10.74
C VAL A 201 7.45 -6.86 -11.84
N THR A 202 7.25 -6.30 -13.05
CA THR A 202 8.23 -6.39 -14.14
C THR A 202 9.59 -5.81 -13.71
N SER A 203 9.58 -4.68 -13.01
CA SER A 203 10.81 -4.07 -12.48
C SER A 203 11.51 -4.96 -11.45
N CYS A 204 10.76 -5.60 -10.56
CA CYS A 204 11.29 -6.54 -9.59
C CYS A 204 11.98 -7.73 -10.26
N VAL A 205 11.35 -8.32 -11.27
CA VAL A 205 11.93 -9.43 -12.06
C VAL A 205 13.20 -8.98 -12.77
N ARG A 206 13.16 -7.84 -13.49
CA ARG A 206 14.33 -7.31 -14.23
C ARG A 206 15.53 -7.02 -13.32
N ASN A 207 15.27 -6.55 -12.11
CA ASN A 207 16.30 -6.21 -11.13
C ASN A 207 16.61 -7.35 -10.15
N ARG A 208 16.04 -8.55 -10.36
CA ARG A 208 16.25 -9.75 -9.52
C ARG A 208 16.02 -9.50 -8.02
N THR A 209 14.96 -8.77 -7.70
CA THR A 209 14.60 -8.41 -6.32
C THR A 209 13.17 -8.84 -6.01
N ILE A 210 12.97 -9.46 -4.85
CA ILE A 210 11.64 -9.84 -4.35
C ILE A 210 11.16 -8.92 -3.21
N ARG A 211 12.01 -8.01 -2.74
CA ARG A 211 11.73 -7.20 -1.55
C ARG A 211 10.40 -6.42 -1.65
N PRO A 212 10.04 -5.83 -2.81
CA PRO A 212 8.79 -5.08 -2.97
C PRO A 212 7.53 -5.94 -3.05
N VAL A 213 7.66 -7.27 -3.13
CA VAL A 213 6.53 -8.20 -3.09
C VAL A 213 6.48 -9.01 -1.79
N VAL A 214 7.52 -8.93 -0.94
CA VAL A 214 7.56 -9.64 0.34
C VAL A 214 7.06 -8.73 1.47
N PRO A 215 6.02 -9.12 2.21
CA PRO A 215 5.49 -8.33 3.32
C PRO A 215 6.46 -8.28 4.50
N ASP A 216 6.36 -7.23 5.32
CA ASP A 216 7.04 -7.13 6.60
C ASP A 216 6.02 -7.23 7.74
N LEU A 217 5.97 -8.42 8.36
CA LEU A 217 4.99 -8.77 9.38
C LEU A 217 5.51 -8.62 10.82
N ARG A 218 6.70 -8.01 10.98
CA ARG A 218 7.41 -7.92 12.26
C ARG A 218 6.93 -6.76 13.14
N THR A 219 6.06 -5.88 12.63
CA THR A 219 5.70 -4.60 13.26
C THR A 219 4.79 -4.69 14.50
N TRP A 220 4.82 -5.79 15.24
CA TRP A 220 4.37 -5.76 16.64
C TRP A 220 5.41 -5.10 17.58
N ARG A 221 6.69 -5.02 17.17
CA ARG A 221 7.79 -4.48 18.01
C ARG A 221 8.96 -3.86 17.23
N ALA A 222 8.72 -2.97 16.28
CA ALA A 222 9.81 -2.31 15.56
C ALA A 222 9.78 -0.79 15.80
N ASN A 223 10.61 -0.37 16.76
CA ASN A 223 11.33 0.90 16.81
C ASN A 223 10.48 2.18 16.90
N VAL A 224 10.10 2.52 18.14
CA VAL A 224 10.19 3.92 18.58
C VAL A 224 11.67 4.18 18.86
N HIS A 225 12.39 4.66 17.86
CA HIS A 225 13.71 5.28 18.00
C HIS A 225 13.70 6.57 17.20
#